data_AF-A0A916DZV4-F1
#
_entry.id   AF-A0A916DZV4-F1
#
_cell.length_a   1.000
_cell.length_b   1.000
_cell.length_c   1.000
_cell.angle_alpha   90.00
_cell.angle_beta   90.00
_cell.angle_gamma   90.00
#
_symmetry.space_group_name_H-M   'P 1'
#
loop_
_entity.id
_entity.type
_entity.pdbx_description
1 polymer ?
#
loop_
_entity_poly.entity_id
_entity_poly.type
_entity_poly.pdbx_seq_one_letter_code
_entity_poly.pdbx_strand_id
1 'polypeptide(L)'
;MKKCWDSNPNNRPEATKIEKSIKLFYDSYSSDFESEIEKLIYYSYSSDLESANEELLHYDINEQFKKAGEYKESNFLFLEEKRQSATHSQAVYTSRLLNPFTKDLPKYDECLDCEIISVKLK
;
A
#
# COMPACT_ATOMS: atom_id res chain seq x y z
N MET A 1 -8.08 1.02 3.76
CA MET A 1 -7.73 0.02 4.78
C MET A 1 -8.91 -0.48 5.62
N LYS A 2 -9.65 0.36 6.37
CA LYS A 2 -10.78 -0.11 7.21
C LYS A 2 -11.78 -1.02 6.46
N LYS A 3 -12.16 -0.64 5.24
CA LYS A 3 -13.03 -1.45 4.36
C LYS A 3 -12.44 -2.83 4.01
N CYS A 4 -11.12 -2.97 3.97
CA CYS A 4 -10.44 -4.23 3.66
C CYS A 4 -10.48 -5.22 4.84
N TRP A 5 -10.71 -4.73 6.06
CA TRP A 5 -10.78 -5.53 7.28
C TRP A 5 -12.22 -5.76 7.76
N ASP A 6 -13.20 -5.60 6.86
CA ASP A 6 -14.58 -5.92 7.20
C ASP A 6 -14.69 -7.42 7.53
N SER A 7 -15.33 -7.73 8.66
CA SER A 7 -15.56 -9.11 9.10
C SER A 7 -16.39 -9.89 8.09
N ASN A 8 -17.31 -9.21 7.38
CA ASN A 8 -18.07 -9.79 6.30
C ASN A 8 -17.25 -9.71 4.99
N PRO A 9 -16.89 -10.85 4.37
CA PRO A 9 -16.07 -10.85 3.17
C PRO A 9 -16.74 -10.14 1.97
N ASN A 10 -18.08 -10.14 1.90
CA ASN A 10 -18.81 -9.51 0.80
C ASN A 10 -18.74 -7.97 0.84
N ASN A 11 -18.41 -7.39 2.00
CA ASN A 11 -18.24 -5.95 2.16
C ASN A 11 -16.82 -5.49 1.84
N ARG A 12 -15.88 -6.41 1.68
CA ARG A 12 -14.50 -6.08 1.35
C ARG A 12 -14.44 -5.58 -0.10
N PRO A 13 -13.62 -4.57 -0.39
CA PRO A 13 -13.44 -4.10 -1.75
C PRO A 13 -12.79 -5.18 -2.61
N GLU A 14 -13.20 -5.21 -3.88
CA GLU A 14 -12.56 -6.03 -4.91
C GLU A 14 -11.10 -5.63 -5.10
N ALA A 15 -10.27 -6.60 -5.46
CA ALA A 15 -8.83 -6.41 -5.66
C ALA A 15 -8.53 -5.29 -6.67
N THR A 16 -9.31 -5.20 -7.75
CA THR A 16 -9.19 -4.14 -8.77
C THR A 16 -9.40 -2.73 -8.20
N LYS A 17 -10.36 -2.57 -7.28
CA LYS A 17 -10.60 -1.28 -6.60
C LYS A 17 -9.47 -0.93 -5.63
N ILE A 18 -8.90 -1.93 -4.98
CA ILE A 18 -7.74 -1.77 -4.09
C ILE A 18 -6.52 -1.35 -4.90
N GLU A 19 -6.24 -2.02 -6.02
CA GLU A 19 -5.14 -1.71 -6.93
C GLU A 19 -5.22 -0.26 -7.42
N LYS A 20 -6.39 0.16 -7.94
CA LYS A 20 -6.62 1.56 -8.35
C LYS A 20 -6.32 2.54 -7.22
N SER A 21 -6.79 2.25 -5.99
CA SER A 21 -6.56 3.11 -4.82
C SER A 21 -5.07 3.19 -4.43
N ILE A 22 -4.35 2.06 -4.48
CA ILE A 22 -2.91 2.00 -4.19
C ILE A 22 -2.12 2.78 -5.24
N LYS A 23 -2.49 2.62 -6.51
CA LYS A 23 -1.85 3.33 -7.62
C LYS A 23 -1.98 4.84 -7.47
N LEU A 24 -3.19 5.36 -7.23
CA LEU A 24 -3.41 6.79 -6.99
C LEU A 24 -2.57 7.32 -5.82
N PHE A 25 -2.48 6.56 -4.72
CA PHE A 25 -1.65 6.92 -3.58
C PHE A 25 -0.15 6.92 -3.92
N TYR A 26 0.32 5.91 -4.65
CA TYR A 26 1.70 5.83 -5.11
C TYR A 26 2.06 7.01 -6.02
N ASP A 27 1.21 7.30 -7.02
CA ASP A 27 1.43 8.37 -7.98
C ASP A 27 1.49 9.74 -7.28
N SER A 28 0.63 9.97 -6.30
CA SER A 28 0.64 11.20 -5.48
C SER A 28 1.84 11.36 -4.55
N TYR A 29 2.47 10.24 -4.15
CA TYR A 29 3.68 10.25 -3.31
C TYR A 29 4.95 10.34 -4.13
N SER A 30 4.98 9.64 -5.27
CA SER A 30 6.14 9.51 -6.17
C SER A 30 6.24 10.67 -7.18
N SER A 31 5.28 11.60 -7.18
CA SER A 31 5.35 12.81 -7.99
C SER A 31 6.45 13.74 -7.46
N ASP A 32 7.70 13.44 -7.81
CA ASP A 32 8.74 14.46 -7.87
C ASP A 32 8.31 15.53 -8.91
N PHE A 33 8.77 16.75 -8.70
CA PHE A 33 8.36 18.01 -9.36
C PHE A 33 8.26 17.98 -10.91
N GLU A 34 8.81 16.97 -11.58
CA GLU A 34 8.72 16.76 -13.03
C GLU A 34 7.35 16.23 -13.51
N SER A 35 6.48 15.77 -12.61
CA SER A 35 5.20 15.12 -12.97
C SER A 35 4.05 16.07 -13.33
N GLU A 36 4.15 17.39 -13.14
CA GLU A 36 3.03 18.31 -13.41
C GLU A 36 2.70 18.38 -14.91
N ILE A 37 3.71 18.35 -15.78
CA ILE A 37 3.53 18.39 -17.24
C ILE A 37 2.95 17.06 -17.75
N GLU A 38 3.46 15.91 -17.29
CA GLU A 38 2.92 14.59 -17.66
C GLU A 38 1.47 14.43 -17.19
N LYS A 39 1.15 14.94 -16.01
CA LYS A 39 -0.20 14.91 -15.43
C LYS A 39 -1.18 15.77 -16.23
N LEU A 40 -0.78 16.98 -16.62
CA LEU A 40 -1.58 17.85 -17.50
C LEU A 40 -1.80 17.21 -18.88
N ILE A 41 -0.78 16.58 -19.46
CA ILE A 41 -0.87 15.88 -20.74
C ILE A 41 -1.83 14.68 -20.64
N TYR A 42 -1.71 13.88 -19.59
CA TYR A 42 -2.59 12.74 -19.33
C TYR A 42 -4.07 13.16 -19.23
N TYR A 43 -4.38 14.20 -18.45
CA TYR A 43 -5.75 14.70 -18.30
C TYR A 43 -6.30 15.38 -19.56
N SER A 44 -5.45 16.02 -20.38
CA SER A 44 -5.88 16.57 -21.67
C SER A 44 -6.42 15.50 -22.64
N TYR A 45 -6.05 14.24 -22.43
CA TYR A 45 -6.36 13.11 -23.30
C TYR A 45 -7.55 12.27 -22.82
N SER A 46 -8.07 12.49 -21.60
CA SER A 46 -9.10 11.63 -20.98
C SER A 46 -10.29 12.47 -20.49
N SER A 47 -11.30 12.61 -21.34
CA SER A 47 -12.46 13.50 -21.18
C SER A 47 -13.73 12.82 -20.63
N ASP A 48 -13.62 11.66 -20.01
CA ASP A 48 -14.79 10.87 -19.55
C ASP A 48 -15.01 11.00 -18.04
N LEU A 49 -16.25 10.83 -17.56
CA LEU A 49 -16.69 11.00 -16.16
C LEU A 49 -15.84 10.24 -15.10
N GLU A 50 -15.16 9.17 -15.51
CA GLU A 50 -14.26 8.39 -14.66
C GLU A 50 -12.98 9.19 -14.28
N SER A 51 -12.50 10.08 -15.16
CA SER A 51 -11.31 10.90 -14.92
C SER A 51 -11.56 12.02 -13.89
N ALA A 52 -12.75 12.61 -13.87
CA ALA A 52 -13.13 13.65 -12.91
C ALA A 52 -13.20 13.11 -11.45
N ASN A 53 -13.65 11.86 -11.28
CA ASN A 53 -13.66 11.22 -9.96
C ASN A 53 -12.24 10.87 -9.49
N GLU A 54 -11.36 10.44 -10.40
CA GLU A 54 -9.95 10.19 -10.08
C GLU A 54 -9.19 11.47 -9.72
N GLU A 55 -9.53 12.61 -10.35
CA GLU A 55 -8.95 13.93 -10.03
C GLU A 55 -9.32 14.40 -8.61
N LEU A 56 -10.59 14.30 -8.22
CA LEU A 56 -11.05 14.61 -6.85
C LEU A 56 -10.37 13.72 -5.81
N LEU A 57 -10.28 12.41 -6.08
CA LEU A 57 -9.55 11.47 -5.21
C LEU A 57 -8.07 11.84 -5.08
N HIS A 58 -7.42 12.28 -6.15
CA HIS A 58 -6.02 12.71 -6.12
C HIS A 58 -5.83 14.00 -5.30
N TYR A 59 -6.74 14.96 -5.41
CA TYR A 59 -6.72 16.18 -4.60
C TYR A 59 -6.82 15.86 -3.10
N ASP A 60 -7.78 15.00 -2.74
CA ASP A 60 -8.00 14.59 -1.34
C ASP A 60 -6.77 13.88 -0.73
N ILE A 61 -6.06 13.08 -1.53
CA ILE A 61 -4.83 12.39 -1.10
C ILE A 61 -3.69 13.39 -0.90
N ASN A 62 -3.49 14.31 -1.85
CA ASN A 62 -2.46 15.36 -1.73
C ASN A 62 -2.65 16.23 -0.49
N GLU A 63 -3.90 16.60 -0.19
CA GLU A 63 -4.21 17.39 1.01
C GLU A 63 -3.89 16.61 2.29
N GLN A 64 -4.15 15.30 2.33
CA GLN A 64 -3.76 14.45 3.45
C GLN A 64 -2.24 14.38 3.64
N PHE A 65 -1.47 14.28 2.55
CA PHE A 65 -0.01 14.31 2.63
C PHE A 65 0.51 15.65 3.14
N LYS A 66 -0.05 16.78 2.67
CA LYS A 66 0.31 18.11 3.15
C LYS A 66 0.10 18.23 4.67
N LYS A 67 -1.10 17.85 5.15
CA LYS A 67 -1.42 17.85 6.59
C LYS A 67 -0.48 16.96 7.40
N ALA A 68 -0.15 15.78 6.88
CA ALA A 68 0.79 14.86 7.53
C ALA A 68 2.22 15.43 7.57
N GLY A 69 2.65 16.12 6.51
CA GLY A 69 3.93 16.84 6.44
C GLY A 69 4.02 17.96 7.47
N GLU A 70 3.01 18.83 7.53
CA GLU A 70 2.91 19.91 8.51
C GLU A 70 2.91 19.38 9.96
N TYR A 71 2.20 18.28 10.22
CA TYR A 71 2.23 17.61 11.52
C TYR A 71 3.63 17.08 11.86
N LYS A 72 4.30 16.43 10.91
CA LYS A 72 5.65 15.89 11.09
C LYS A 72 6.66 17.00 11.38
N GLU A 73 6.55 18.13 10.70
CA GLU A 73 7.44 19.27 10.87
C GLU A 73 7.23 19.95 12.23
N SER A 74 5.97 20.24 12.58
CA SER A 74 5.62 20.85 13.88
C SER A 74 5.93 19.94 15.08
N ASN A 75 5.92 18.62 14.91
CA ASN A 75 6.16 17.65 15.98
C ASN A 75 7.51 16.93 15.83
N PHE A 76 8.44 17.46 15.04
CA PHE A 76 9.69 16.77 14.70
C PHE A 76 10.46 16.28 15.93
N LEU A 77 10.70 17.15 16.92
CA LEU A 77 11.44 16.81 18.14
C LEU A 77 10.75 15.71 18.96
N PHE A 78 9.43 15.81 19.15
CA PHE A 78 8.63 14.82 19.86
C PHE A 78 8.64 13.45 19.17
N LEU A 79 8.59 13.45 17.84
CA LEU A 79 8.65 12.23 17.04
C LEU A 79 10.04 11.60 17.08
N GLU A 80 11.11 12.42 17.03
CA GLU A 80 12.48 11.95 17.09
C GLU A 80 12.80 11.26 18.42
N GLU A 81 12.39 11.86 19.54
CA GLU A 81 12.51 11.26 20.88
C GLU A 81 11.78 9.90 20.97
N LYS A 82 10.58 9.80 20.39
CA LYS A 82 9.82 8.55 20.33
C LYS A 82 10.46 7.47 19.46
N ARG A 83 11.15 7.83 18.36
CA ARG A 83 11.84 6.86 17.50
C ARG A 83 13.05 6.26 18.20
N GLN A 84 13.70 7.02 19.06
CA GLN A 84 14.83 6.56 19.88
C GLN A 84 14.38 5.68 21.06
N SER A 85 13.12 5.81 21.49
CA SER A 85 12.46 4.86 22.40
C SER A 85 12.09 3.56 21.67
N ALA A 86 13.11 2.77 21.35
CA ALA A 86 12.93 1.50 20.68
C ALA A 86 12.08 0.56 21.54
N THR A 87 10.96 0.11 20.95
CA THR A 87 10.03 -0.92 21.43
C THR A 87 9.01 -0.46 22.47
N HIS A 88 7.84 -0.01 21.99
CA HIS A 88 6.62 -0.12 22.80
C HIS A 88 6.41 -1.61 23.13
N SER A 89 6.15 -1.97 24.39
CA SER A 89 5.98 -3.37 24.83
C SER A 89 4.88 -4.12 24.07
N GLN A 90 3.90 -3.38 23.53
CA GLN A 90 2.80 -3.95 22.72
C GLN A 90 3.12 -4.02 21.21
N ALA A 91 4.25 -3.49 20.74
CA ALA A 91 4.71 -3.62 19.36
C ALA A 91 5.41 -4.97 19.14
N VAL A 92 4.75 -6.06 19.54
CA VAL A 92 5.10 -7.40 19.09
C VAL A 92 4.35 -7.63 17.79
N TYR A 93 5.04 -7.47 16.65
CA TYR A 93 4.47 -7.76 15.35
C TYR A 93 3.91 -9.19 15.38
N THR A 94 2.64 -9.39 15.01
CA THR A 94 1.97 -10.70 15.10
C THR A 94 2.70 -11.78 14.30
N SER A 95 3.49 -11.41 13.29
CA SER A 95 4.42 -12.32 12.61
C SER A 95 5.46 -12.96 13.55
N ARG A 96 5.91 -12.25 14.60
CA ARG A 96 6.74 -12.82 15.69
C ARG A 96 5.94 -13.76 16.58
N LEU A 97 4.64 -13.52 16.74
CA LEU A 97 3.73 -14.38 17.51
C LEU A 97 3.33 -15.65 16.74
N LEU A 98 3.48 -15.67 15.41
CA LEU A 98 3.30 -16.84 14.55
C LEU A 98 4.55 -17.74 14.51
N ASN A 99 5.67 -17.31 15.11
CA ASN A 99 6.90 -18.09 15.23
C ASN A 99 6.78 -19.41 16.04
N PRO A 100 5.78 -19.65 16.92
CA PRO A 100 5.53 -20.98 17.47
C PRO A 100 5.08 -21.97 16.40
N PHE A 101 4.30 -21.53 15.41
CA PHE A 101 3.80 -22.38 14.32
C PHE A 101 4.86 -22.67 13.26
N THR A 102 6.00 -21.98 13.28
CA THR A 102 7.12 -22.22 12.35
C THR A 102 8.19 -23.14 12.90
N LYS A 103 8.18 -23.46 14.21
CA LYS A 103 9.12 -24.41 14.82
C LYS A 103 8.89 -25.86 14.37
N ASP A 104 7.63 -26.21 14.13
CA ASP A 104 7.21 -27.54 13.69
C ASP A 104 7.02 -27.62 12.17
N LEU A 105 7.25 -26.51 11.44
CA LEU A 105 7.34 -26.59 9.99
C LEU A 105 8.65 -27.32 9.64
N PRO A 106 8.61 -28.33 8.76
CA PRO A 106 9.84 -28.85 8.19
C PRO A 106 10.62 -27.67 7.60
N LYS A 107 11.93 -27.58 7.89
CA LYS A 107 12.79 -26.68 7.13
C LYS A 107 12.55 -27.02 5.67
N TYR A 108 12.01 -26.07 4.91
CA TYR A 108 11.89 -26.22 3.47
C TYR A 108 13.29 -26.52 2.93
N ASP A 109 13.55 -27.78 2.57
CA ASP A 109 14.41 -28.05 1.43
C ASP A 109 13.62 -27.55 0.22
N GLU A 110 14.26 -26.66 -0.53
CA GLU A 110 13.93 -26.18 -1.87
C GLU A 110 12.48 -26.39 -2.35
N CYS A 111 11.78 -25.28 -2.60
CA CYS A 111 10.52 -25.25 -3.34
C CYS A 111 10.72 -25.82 -4.76
N LEU A 112 10.67 -27.15 -4.89
CA LEU A 112 10.79 -27.89 -6.14
C LEU A 112 9.44 -28.21 -6.78
N ASP A 113 8.32 -27.85 -6.14
CA ASP A 113 6.98 -28.13 -6.66
C ASP A 113 6.51 -27.13 -7.75
N CYS A 114 7.35 -26.17 -8.16
CA CYS A 114 7.11 -25.36 -9.36
C CYS A 114 7.61 -26.06 -10.65
N GLU A 115 7.47 -27.38 -10.74
CA GLU A 115 7.89 -28.13 -11.93
C GLU A 115 6.94 -27.86 -13.10
N ILE A 116 7.45 -27.17 -14.13
CA ILE A 116 6.74 -26.96 -15.41
C ILE A 116 6.66 -28.31 -16.12
N ILE A 117 5.52 -28.99 -16.02
CA ILE A 117 5.29 -30.27 -16.68
C ILE A 117 5.33 -30.09 -18.20
N SER A 118 6.41 -30.52 -18.83
CA SER A 118 6.50 -30.66 -20.29
C SER A 118 5.75 -31.92 -20.72
N VAL A 119 4.50 -31.76 -21.15
CA VAL A 119 3.71 -32.87 -21.70
C VAL A 119 4.29 -33.31 -23.05
N LYS A 120 4.89 -34.50 -23.11
CA LYS A 120 5.14 -35.19 -24.38
C LYS A 120 3.88 -35.94 -24.79
N LEU A 121 3.19 -35.41 -25.81
CA LEU A 121 2.13 -36.11 -26.52
C LEU A 121 2.73 -37.32 -27.25
N LYS A 122 2.05 -38.45 -27.13
CA LYS A 122 2.39 -39.72 -27.79
C LYS A 122 1.79 -39.78 -29.18
#